data_AF-A0A960BRJ7-F1
#
_entry.id   AF-A0A960BRJ7-F1
#
_cell.length_a   1.000
_cell.length_b   1.000
_cell.length_c   1.000
_cell.angle_alpha   90.00
_cell.angle_beta   90.00
_cell.angle_gamma   90.00
#
_symmetry.space_group_name_H-M   'P 1'
#
loop_
_entity.id
_entity.type
_entity.pdbx_description
1 polymer ?
#
loop_
_entity_poly.entity_id
_entity_poly.type
_entity_poly.pdbx_seq_one_letter_code
_entity_poly.pdbx_strand_id
1 'polypeptide(L)'
;MRLLKLRLENIGGYGTAELDTVGNRVLIGENNSGKTALLRVLNWVFNEADRELLGNRRILTEAELALLVPARETRNRARRIVLTIEVADGRSRRKYCRSDGPAELRIQ
;
A
#
# COMPACT_ATOMS: atom_id res chain seq x y z
N MET A 1 7.47 5.32 -12.35
CA MET A 1 7.45 4.63 -11.05
C MET A 1 6.89 3.23 -11.28
N ARG A 2 7.41 2.22 -10.61
CA ARG A 2 7.02 0.82 -10.80
C ARG A 2 6.82 0.16 -9.43
N LEU A 3 5.68 -0.48 -9.22
CA LEU A 3 5.50 -1.36 -8.06
C LEU A 3 6.24 -2.67 -8.35
N LEU A 4 7.14 -3.08 -7.45
CA LEU A 4 7.87 -4.35 -7.56
C LEU A 4 7.20 -5.43 -6.74
N LYS A 5 6.78 -5.07 -5.52
CA LYS A 5 6.20 -6.00 -4.56
C LYS A 5 5.19 -5.30 -3.69
N LEU A 6 4.11 -6.00 -3.36
CA LEU A 6 3.11 -5.57 -2.40
C LEU A 6 2.89 -6.67 -1.37
N ARG A 7 2.87 -6.30 -0.10
CA ARG A 7 2.43 -7.15 1.00
C ARG A 7 1.34 -6.45 1.78
N LEU A 8 0.25 -7.16 2.00
CA LEU A 8 -0.91 -6.74 2.78
C LEU A 8 -1.07 -7.65 3.98
N GLU A 9 -1.28 -7.06 5.15
CA GLU A 9 -1.63 -7.77 6.37
C GLU A 9 -2.90 -7.16 6.95
N ASN A 10 -3.93 -8.00 7.12
CA ASN A 10 -5.20 -7.67 7.77
C ASN A 10 -6.06 -6.59 7.08
N ILE A 11 -5.98 -6.44 5.75
CA ILE A 11 -6.64 -5.36 4.99
C ILE A 11 -7.63 -5.93 3.97
N GLY A 12 -8.83 -5.37 3.89
CA GLY A 12 -9.77 -5.54 2.76
C GLY A 12 -10.29 -6.97 2.52
N GLY A 13 -9.97 -7.94 3.40
CA GLY A 13 -10.23 -9.37 3.20
C GLY A 13 -8.96 -10.22 3.14
N TYR A 14 -7.78 -9.61 3.04
CA TYR A 14 -6.50 -10.30 3.07
C TYR A 14 -5.99 -10.42 4.50
N GLY A 15 -5.85 -11.66 5.01
CA GLY A 15 -5.17 -11.92 6.28
C GLY A 15 -3.66 -11.67 6.15
N THR A 16 -3.02 -12.35 5.20
CA THR A 16 -1.67 -12.04 4.73
C THR A 16 -1.61 -12.36 3.24
N ALA A 17 -1.22 -11.39 2.43
CA ALA A 17 -1.06 -11.56 0.99
C ALA A 17 0.24 -10.90 0.54
N GLU A 18 0.99 -11.59 -0.30
CA GLU A 18 2.23 -11.10 -0.89
C GLU A 18 2.16 -11.29 -2.41
N LEU A 19 2.38 -10.21 -3.14
CA LEU A 19 2.18 -10.12 -4.59
C LEU A 19 3.45 -9.53 -5.21
N ASP A 20 4.12 -10.32 -6.04
CA ASP A 20 5.13 -9.81 -6.96
C ASP A 20 4.42 -9.18 -8.16
N THR A 21 4.75 -7.92 -8.46
CA THR A 21 4.11 -7.13 -9.51
C THR A 21 5.06 -6.85 -10.67
N VAL A 22 6.13 -7.63 -10.81
CA VAL A 22 6.99 -7.60 -11.99
C VAL A 22 6.16 -8.08 -13.20
N GLY A 23 6.00 -7.20 -14.18
CA GLY A 23 5.30 -7.47 -15.44
C GLY A 23 3.82 -7.07 -15.42
N ASN A 24 3.07 -7.49 -16.43
CA ASN A 24 1.63 -7.27 -16.48
C ASN A 24 0.92 -8.32 -15.62
N ARG A 25 0.08 -7.85 -14.69
CA ARG A 25 -0.67 -8.72 -13.76
C ARG A 25 -2.16 -8.41 -13.86
N VAL A 26 -2.98 -9.46 -13.71
CA VAL A 26 -4.44 -9.36 -13.67
C VAL A 26 -4.91 -9.81 -12.30
N LEU A 27 -5.80 -9.03 -11.69
CA LEU A 27 -6.39 -9.33 -10.39
C LEU A 27 -7.77 -9.98 -10.59
N ILE A 28 -7.87 -11.27 -10.28
CA ILE A 28 -9.08 -12.07 -10.44
C ILE A 28 -9.51 -12.61 -9.07
N GLY A 29 -10.82 -12.64 -8.81
CA GLY A 29 -11.39 -13.22 -7.59
C GLY A 29 -12.88 -12.97 -7.49
N GLU A 30 -13.54 -13.57 -6.51
CA GLU A 30 -14.98 -13.42 -6.29
C GLU A 30 -15.39 -12.00 -5.89
N ASN A 31 -16.67 -11.66 -6.05
CA ASN A 31 -17.18 -10.40 -5.52
C ASN A 31 -16.91 -10.30 -4.01
N ASN A 32 -16.61 -9.09 -3.53
CA ASN A 32 -16.27 -8.83 -2.13
C ASN A 32 -14.95 -9.47 -1.62
N SER A 33 -14.09 -10.00 -2.50
CA SER A 33 -12.78 -10.57 -2.13
C SER A 33 -11.68 -9.54 -1.80
N GLY A 34 -12.01 -8.25 -1.69
CA GLY A 34 -11.04 -7.20 -1.38
C GLY A 34 -10.31 -6.55 -2.56
N LYS A 35 -10.66 -6.89 -3.81
CA LYS A 35 -10.03 -6.29 -5.01
C LYS A 35 -10.14 -4.77 -5.05
N THR A 36 -11.34 -4.25 -4.83
CA THR A 36 -11.59 -2.79 -4.80
C THR A 36 -10.82 -2.11 -3.67
N ALA A 37 -10.75 -2.74 -2.49
CA ALA A 37 -9.99 -2.20 -1.35
C ALA A 37 -8.49 -2.11 -1.68
N LEU A 38 -7.94 -3.17 -2.29
CA LEU A 38 -6.56 -3.17 -2.77
C LEU A 38 -6.30 -2.03 -3.77
N LEU A 39 -7.15 -1.87 -4.80
CA LEU A 39 -6.99 -0.80 -5.79
C LEU A 39 -7.12 0.60 -5.18
N ARG A 40 -8.01 0.78 -4.19
CA ARG A 40 -8.13 2.04 -3.45
C ARG A 40 -6.89 2.36 -2.62
N VAL A 41 -6.32 1.37 -1.95
CA VAL A 41 -5.05 1.52 -1.22
C VAL A 41 -3.92 1.93 -2.15
N LEU A 42 -3.80 1.26 -3.31
CA LEU A 42 -2.78 1.62 -4.31
C LEU A 42 -3.00 3.03 -4.86
N ASN A 43 -4.23 3.41 -5.18
CA ASN A 43 -4.56 4.75 -5.63
C ASN A 43 -4.16 5.80 -4.58
N TRP A 44 -4.55 5.58 -3.33
CA TRP A 44 -4.24 6.47 -2.23
C TRP A 44 -2.73 6.65 -2.06
N VAL A 45 -1.96 5.56 -1.98
CA VAL A 45 -0.50 5.64 -1.79
C VAL A 45 0.18 6.42 -2.92
N PHE A 46 -0.21 6.16 -4.17
CA PHE A 46 0.50 6.73 -5.31
C PHE A 46 0.09 8.18 -5.59
N ASN A 47 -1.20 8.50 -5.43
CA ASN A 47 -1.76 9.77 -5.88
C ASN A 47 -2.05 10.75 -4.74
N GLU A 48 -2.47 10.27 -3.57
CA GLU A 48 -3.04 11.12 -2.51
C GLU A 48 -2.13 11.24 -1.29
N ALA A 49 -1.45 10.17 -0.90
CA ALA A 49 -0.59 10.14 0.27
C ALA A 49 0.55 11.15 0.12
N ASP A 50 0.77 11.96 1.16
CA ASP A 50 1.82 12.96 1.18
C ASP A 50 3.16 12.36 1.67
N ARG A 51 4.21 13.17 1.56
CA ARG A 51 5.57 12.78 1.95
C ARG A 51 5.72 12.55 3.44
N GLU A 52 4.96 13.27 4.27
CA GLU A 52 5.09 13.16 5.72
C GLU A 52 4.55 11.83 6.20
N LEU A 53 3.40 11.41 5.66
CA LEU A 53 2.83 10.11 5.95
C LEU A 53 3.74 8.98 5.48
N LEU A 54 4.18 9.02 4.23
CA LEU A 54 5.05 8.00 3.65
C LEU A 54 6.43 7.94 4.33
N GLY A 55 6.83 9.03 5.00
CA GLY A 55 8.03 9.11 5.83
C GLY A 55 7.81 8.81 7.31
N ASN A 56 6.62 8.33 7.72
CA ASN A 56 6.23 8.10 9.12
C ASN A 56 6.40 9.32 10.03
N ARG A 57 6.18 10.53 9.50
CA ARG A 57 6.27 11.80 10.22
C ARG A 57 4.93 12.34 10.68
N ARG A 58 3.82 11.77 10.20
CA ARG A 58 2.46 12.04 10.69
C ARG A 58 1.65 10.76 10.84
N ILE A 59 0.63 10.82 11.69
CA ILE A 59 -0.35 9.74 11.85
C ILE A 59 -1.40 9.76 10.72
N LEU A 60 -2.10 8.64 10.57
CA LEU A 60 -3.23 8.52 9.65
C LEU A 60 -4.41 9.34 10.16
N THR A 61 -5.07 10.05 9.25
CA THR A 61 -6.38 10.68 9.50
C THR A 61 -7.47 9.62 9.54
N GLU A 62 -8.65 9.97 10.07
CA GLU A 62 -9.80 9.05 10.11
C GLU A 62 -10.21 8.56 8.71
N ALA A 63 -10.16 9.45 7.71
CA ALA A 63 -10.46 9.11 6.33
C ALA A 63 -9.45 8.07 5.77
N GLU A 64 -8.17 8.23 6.09
CA GLU A 64 -7.12 7.30 5.66
C GLU A 64 -7.22 5.96 6.39
N LEU A 65 -7.55 5.97 7.69
CA LEU A 65 -7.84 4.76 8.45
C LEU A 65 -9.05 4.00 7.88
N ALA A 66 -10.08 4.72 7.41
CA ALA A 66 -11.25 4.12 6.79
C ALA A 66 -10.93 3.44 5.45
N LEU A 67 -9.88 3.86 4.73
CA LEU A 67 -9.39 3.17 3.53
C LEU A 67 -8.75 1.83 3.88
N LEU A 68 -8.15 1.72 5.07
CA LEU A 68 -7.58 0.49 5.62
C LEU A 68 -8.67 -0.36 6.30
N VAL A 69 -9.74 -0.66 5.54
CA VAL A 69 -10.87 -1.47 6.00
C VAL A 69 -10.31 -2.78 6.56
N PRO A 70 -10.55 -3.11 7.84
CA PRO A 70 -10.05 -4.35 8.42
C PRO A 70 -10.67 -5.54 7.69
N ALA A 71 -9.89 -6.59 7.46
CA ALA A 71 -10.48 -7.86 7.07
C ALA A 71 -11.44 -8.31 8.19
N ARG A 72 -12.66 -8.75 7.84
CA ARG A 72 -13.76 -9.00 8.80
C ARG A 72 -13.40 -9.91 9.99
N GLU A 73 -12.36 -10.73 9.86
CA GLU A 73 -11.88 -11.67 10.88
C GLU A 73 -10.75 -11.12 11.77
N THR A 74 -10.33 -9.87 11.58
CA THR A 74 -9.15 -9.33 12.26
C THR A 74 -9.53 -8.78 13.63
N ARG A 75 -9.29 -9.59 14.68
CA ARG A 75 -9.47 -9.25 16.09
C ARG A 75 -8.53 -8.12 16.56
N ASN A 76 -8.67 -6.90 16.04
CA ASN A 76 -7.82 -5.74 16.34
C ASN A 76 -6.32 -5.95 16.04
N ARG A 77 -5.97 -6.81 15.08
CA ARG A 77 -4.57 -6.98 14.67
C ARG A 77 -4.10 -5.77 13.87
N ALA A 78 -2.82 -5.43 14.02
CA ALA A 78 -2.20 -4.33 13.28
C ALA A 78 -2.37 -4.54 11.76
N ARG A 79 -2.79 -3.47 11.08
CA ARG A 79 -2.93 -3.43 9.63
C ARG A 79 -1.60 -2.98 9.07
N ARG A 80 -1.06 -3.68 8.08
CA ARG A 80 0.22 -3.31 7.50
C ARG A 80 0.16 -3.37 5.99
N ILE A 81 0.61 -2.30 5.37
CA ILE A 81 0.92 -2.27 3.94
C ILE A 81 2.42 -2.12 3.84
N VAL A 82 3.04 -3.06 3.15
CA VAL A 82 4.45 -2.96 2.75
C VAL A 82 4.52 -2.94 1.24
N LEU A 83 5.05 -1.87 0.67
CA LEU A 83 5.22 -1.72 -0.77
C LEU A 83 6.68 -1.53 -1.09
N THR A 84 7.17 -2.30 -2.05
CA THR A 84 8.48 -2.09 -2.65
C THR A 84 8.28 -1.44 -4.01
N ILE A 85 8.73 -0.19 -4.16
CA ILE A 85 8.54 0.61 -5.37
C ILE A 85 9.87 1.09 -5.94
N GLU A 86 9.97 1.10 -7.26
CA GLU A 86 11.07 1.66 -8.00
C GLU A 86 10.67 3.02 -8.57
N VAL A 87 11.46 4.05 -8.26
CA VAL A 87 11.17 5.43 -8.61
C VAL A 87 12.26 5.94 -9.55
N ALA A 88 12.03 5.83 -10.86
CA ALA A 88 12.95 6.32 -11.89
C ALA A 88 12.96 7.86 -12.02
N ASP A 89 11.86 8.52 -11.64
CA ASP A 89 11.71 9.98 -11.73
C ASP A 89 12.27 10.70 -10.49
N GLY A 90 13.16 11.67 -10.71
CA GLY A 90 13.80 12.46 -9.66
C GLY A 90 12.85 13.31 -8.82
N ARG A 91 11.70 13.77 -9.36
CA ARG A 91 10.71 14.55 -8.58
C ARG A 91 10.01 13.68 -7.54
N SER A 92 9.53 12.53 -7.99
CA SER A 92 8.88 11.53 -7.15
C SER A 92 9.83 10.93 -6.10
N ARG A 93 11.13 10.86 -6.40
CA ARG A 93 12.18 10.31 -5.50
C ARG A 93 12.24 11.01 -4.14
N ARG A 94 11.96 12.32 -4.09
CA ARG A 94 11.89 13.10 -2.84
C ARG A 94 10.68 12.70 -1.98
N LYS A 95 9.53 12.41 -2.61
CA LYS A 95 8.28 12.00 -1.93
C LYS A 95 8.45 10.69 -1.17
N TYR A 96 9.19 9.74 -1.74
CA TYR A 96 9.44 8.42 -1.15
C TYR A 96 10.76 8.34 -0.36
N CYS A 97 11.39 9.49 -0.07
CA CYS A 97 12.53 9.65 0.84
C CYS A 97 13.69 8.65 0.66
N ARG A 98 14.22 8.49 -0.55
CA ARG A 98 15.39 7.62 -0.79
C ARG A 98 16.48 8.22 -1.69
N SER A 99 17.72 7.82 -1.40
CA SER A 99 18.93 8.13 -2.18
C SER A 99 19.26 7.06 -3.23
N ASP A 100 19.14 5.76 -2.95
CA ASP A 100 19.47 4.68 -3.91
C ASP A 100 18.61 3.40 -3.79
N GLY A 101 18.35 2.73 -4.91
CA GLY A 101 17.56 1.48 -5.00
C GLY A 101 16.05 1.62 -4.75
N PRO A 102 15.29 0.49 -4.73
CA PRO A 102 13.84 0.49 -4.48
C PRO A 102 13.49 1.05 -3.10
N ALA A 103 12.45 1.86 -3.01
CA ALA A 103 11.91 2.36 -1.75
C ALA A 103 10.94 1.34 -1.14
N GLU A 104 11.04 1.14 0.17
CA GLU A 104 10.10 0.33 0.94
C GLU A 104 9.21 1.24 1.78
N LEU A 105 7.91 1.24 1.49
CA LEU A 105 6.91 2.03 2.21
C LEU A 105 6.19 1.12 3.19
N ARG A 106 6.14 1.53 4.46
CA ARG A 106 5.44 0.81 5.52
C ARG A 106 4.39 1.72 6.13
N ILE A 107 3.12 1.34 6.00
CA ILE A 107 1.98 2.10 6.54
C ILE A 107 1.27 1.21 7.57
N GLN A 108 1.02 1.74 8.77
CA GLN A 108 0.45 1.02 9.93
C GLN A 108 -0.58 1.86 10.67
#